data_AF-A0A1G2Z7S1-F1
#
_entry.id   AF-A0A1G2Z7S1-F1
#
_cell.length_a   1.000
_cell.length_b   1.000
_cell.length_c   1.000
_cell.angle_alpha   90.00
_cell.angle_beta   90.00
_cell.angle_gamma   90.00
#
_symmetry.space_group_name_H-M   'P 1'
#
loop_
_entity.id
_entity.type
_entity.pdbx_description
1 polymer ?
#
loop_
_entity_poly.entity_id
_entity_poly.type
_entity_poly.pdbx_seq_one_letter_code
_entity_poly.pdbx_strand_id
1 'polypeptide(L)'
;MMPKRQTTIDECKRAKNTVMSRRLAMGSSGLAVLGLLSGSTLSQAEEKDADRKGSDTKLSPQMRERMERSRAFSERMRNAESMEERMKLMEEQRAWQHRQGVEELKEQLGISDQEWPVVKPRIETVYNLVHPVVQMRRGNAQPTTEIEQRSRDLRELLRDEKAPADQIKAKLTAYRAAKEKAAQELIRARQSLRRLMTLRQEAVLVLNGLLD
;
A
#
# COMPACT_ATOMS: atom_id res chain seq x y z
N MET A 1 -31.94 75.24 -14.58
CA MET A 1 -32.36 75.03 -13.18
C MET A 1 -31.60 73.84 -12.61
N MET A 2 -30.82 74.09 -11.57
CA MET A 2 -30.19 73.13 -10.64
C MET A 2 -31.28 72.41 -9.79
N PRO A 3 -31.00 71.39 -8.92
CA PRO A 3 -29.69 71.02 -8.37
C PRO A 3 -29.36 69.51 -8.19
N LYS A 4 -28.08 69.32 -7.86
CA LYS A 4 -27.39 68.19 -7.21
C LYS A 4 -28.09 67.64 -5.96
N ARG A 5 -27.86 66.36 -5.64
CA ARG A 5 -27.57 65.89 -4.27
C ARG A 5 -26.48 64.83 -4.28
N GLN A 6 -25.25 65.26 -4.01
CA GLN A 6 -24.32 64.48 -3.20
C GLN A 6 -24.79 64.59 -1.76
N THR A 7 -24.88 63.46 -1.06
CA THR A 7 -24.72 63.40 0.39
C THR A 7 -23.51 62.53 0.67
N THR A 8 -22.40 63.21 0.92
CA THR A 8 -21.25 62.76 1.71
C THR A 8 -21.65 62.65 3.18
N ILE A 9 -21.12 61.65 3.87
CA ILE A 9 -20.49 61.64 5.21
C ILE A 9 -20.03 60.18 5.38
N ASP A 10 -18.76 59.84 5.17
CA ASP A 10 -17.59 60.05 6.05
C ASP A 10 -17.64 59.26 7.38
N GLU A 11 -16.44 58.76 7.71
CA GLU A 11 -16.00 58.14 8.98
C GLU A 11 -16.34 56.65 9.17
N CYS A 12 -15.43 55.76 9.56
CA CYS A 12 -14.07 55.93 10.06
C CYS A 12 -13.30 54.59 9.98
N LYS A 13 -12.06 54.65 9.47
CA LYS A 13 -10.81 54.07 10.04
C LYS A 13 -10.86 52.65 10.62
N ARG A 14 -10.16 51.69 10.00
CA ARG A 14 -8.74 51.32 10.29
C ARG A 14 -8.52 50.77 11.71
N ALA A 15 -8.28 49.45 11.80
CA ALA A 15 -7.25 48.82 12.64
C ALA A 15 -7.16 47.32 12.28
N LYS A 16 -6.07 46.88 11.64
CA LYS A 16 -4.88 46.24 12.22
C LYS A 16 -5.06 44.75 12.55
N ASN A 17 -4.30 43.94 11.80
CA ASN A 17 -3.51 42.77 12.22
C ASN A 17 -4.01 41.98 13.43
N THR A 18 -4.31 40.70 13.23
CA THR A 18 -3.83 39.66 14.15
C THR A 18 -3.63 38.34 13.42
N VAL A 19 -2.35 37.96 13.29
CA VAL A 19 -1.88 36.60 13.08
C VAL A 19 -2.31 35.75 14.27
N MET A 20 -2.96 34.60 14.04
CA MET A 20 -3.01 33.53 15.04
C MET A 20 -2.88 32.17 14.36
N SER A 21 -1.63 31.71 14.31
CA SER A 21 -1.28 30.30 14.46
C SER A 21 -1.73 29.83 15.83
N ARG A 22 -2.41 28.68 15.91
CA ARG A 22 -2.46 27.84 17.11
C ARG A 22 -2.42 26.37 16.71
N ARG A 23 -1.19 25.83 16.74
CA ARG A 23 -0.93 24.44 17.12
C ARG A 23 -1.17 24.30 18.62
N LEU A 24 -1.83 23.21 19.02
CA LEU A 24 -1.81 22.47 20.30
C LEU A 24 -3.06 21.57 20.25
N ALA A 25 -3.08 20.29 20.60
CA ALA A 25 -2.28 19.51 21.54
C ALA A 25 -2.23 18.04 21.05
N MET A 26 -1.05 17.40 21.05
CA MET A 26 -0.70 16.32 21.98
C MET A 26 -1.78 15.25 22.19
N GLY A 27 -1.64 14.13 21.48
CA GLY A 27 -2.18 12.82 21.84
C GLY A 27 -1.03 11.85 22.11
N SER A 28 -0.18 12.17 23.10
CA SER A 28 0.75 11.22 23.70
C SER A 28 0.01 10.41 24.75
N SER A 29 -0.14 9.12 24.53
CA SER A 29 -0.35 8.17 25.63
C SER A 29 0.37 6.89 25.28
N GLY A 30 1.62 6.84 25.72
CA GLY A 30 2.28 5.58 26.01
C GLY A 30 1.70 5.01 27.29
N LEU A 31 1.57 3.69 27.33
CA LEU A 31 1.64 2.92 28.56
C LEU A 31 2.66 1.83 28.32
N ALA A 32 3.87 2.09 28.80
CA ALA A 32 4.89 1.11 29.00
C ALA A 32 4.85 0.65 30.46
N VAL A 33 5.15 -0.64 30.64
CA VAL A 33 5.58 -1.32 31.86
C VAL A 33 4.49 -1.69 32.87
N LEU A 34 4.31 -3.00 33.07
CA LEU A 34 4.44 -3.60 34.39
C LEU A 34 4.82 -5.08 34.27
N GLY A 35 6.10 -5.35 34.56
CA GLY A 35 6.57 -6.66 34.94
C GLY A 35 6.69 -6.78 36.46
N LEU A 36 6.37 -7.98 36.94
CA LEU A 36 6.95 -8.71 38.08
C LEU A 36 6.55 -8.37 39.55
N LEU A 37 5.84 -9.36 40.13
CA LEU A 37 6.08 -10.08 41.40
C LEU A 37 5.38 -9.67 42.72
N SER A 38 4.70 -10.71 43.27
CA SER A 38 4.55 -11.10 44.69
C SER A 38 3.40 -10.52 45.54
N GLY A 39 2.62 -11.43 46.16
CA GLY A 39 1.95 -11.20 47.45
C GLY A 39 0.50 -11.68 47.55
N SER A 40 0.29 -12.87 48.14
CA SER A 40 -0.98 -13.53 48.40
C SER A 40 -1.93 -12.77 49.35
N THR A 41 -3.23 -12.75 49.05
CA THR A 41 -4.38 -12.91 49.99
C THR A 41 -5.62 -13.34 49.16
N LEU A 42 -5.94 -14.63 49.05
CA LEU A 42 -6.88 -15.41 49.86
C LEU A 42 -8.35 -14.91 49.88
N SER A 43 -9.21 -15.51 49.03
CA SER A 43 -10.63 -15.89 49.21
C SER A 43 -11.30 -16.01 47.82
N GLN A 44 -11.22 -17.14 47.13
CA GLN A 44 -12.05 -18.34 47.25
C GLN A 44 -13.52 -18.13 46.82
N ALA A 45 -13.83 -18.51 45.57
CA ALA A 45 -14.92 -19.43 45.22
C ALA A 45 -14.85 -19.73 43.71
N GLU A 46 -14.43 -20.97 43.41
CA GLU A 46 -14.88 -21.85 42.32
C GLU A 46 -14.90 -21.34 40.86
N GLU A 47 -14.57 -22.08 39.81
CA GLU A 47 -14.02 -23.41 39.55
C GLU A 47 -14.13 -23.47 38.01
N LYS A 48 -13.00 -23.42 37.29
CA LYS A 48 -12.86 -23.92 35.90
C LYS A 48 -11.41 -23.75 35.45
N ASP A 49 -10.55 -24.54 36.07
CA ASP A 49 -9.29 -24.95 35.46
C ASP A 49 -9.60 -26.01 34.38
N ALA A 50 -9.60 -25.59 33.12
CA ALA A 50 -9.26 -26.44 31.98
C ALA A 50 -9.01 -25.56 30.74
N ASP A 51 -7.92 -25.86 30.04
CA ASP A 51 -7.58 -25.39 28.70
C ASP A 51 -7.06 -23.95 28.53
N ARG A 52 -5.94 -23.67 29.21
CA ARG A 52 -4.86 -22.85 28.60
C ARG A 52 -3.89 -23.75 27.84
N LYS A 53 -4.39 -24.56 26.90
CA LYS A 53 -3.60 -25.44 26.04
C LYS A 53 -4.31 -25.65 24.70
N GLY A 54 -4.42 -24.58 23.89
CA GLY A 54 -5.24 -24.66 22.68
C GLY A 54 -5.04 -23.54 21.67
N SER A 55 -3.80 -23.22 21.29
CA SER A 55 -3.54 -22.47 20.04
C SER A 55 -2.57 -23.14 19.08
N ASP A 56 -2.02 -24.30 19.43
CA ASP A 56 -1.04 -25.01 18.59
C ASP A 56 -1.66 -26.00 17.58
N THR A 57 -2.98 -26.16 17.58
CA THR A 57 -3.63 -27.21 16.76
C THR A 57 -4.71 -26.61 15.86
N LYS A 58 -4.28 -26.21 14.65
CA LYS A 58 -4.94 -26.43 13.34
C LYS A 58 -4.43 -25.43 12.27
N LEU A 59 -3.11 -25.25 12.16
CA LEU A 59 -2.55 -24.69 10.93
C LEU A 59 -2.74 -25.73 9.81
N SER A 60 -3.36 -25.34 8.69
CA SER A 60 -3.44 -26.19 7.51
C SER A 60 -2.03 -26.56 7.02
N PRO A 61 -1.84 -27.70 6.34
CA PRO A 61 -0.54 -28.07 5.78
C PRO A 61 0.10 -26.96 4.94
N GLN A 62 -0.71 -26.27 4.12
CA GLN A 62 -0.29 -25.12 3.33
C GLN A 62 0.17 -23.92 4.18
N MET A 63 -0.53 -23.64 5.29
CA MET A 63 -0.12 -22.57 6.22
C MET A 63 1.20 -22.88 6.93
N ARG A 64 1.46 -24.16 7.25
CA ARG A 64 2.72 -24.60 7.87
C ARG A 64 3.89 -24.45 6.91
N GLU A 65 3.75 -24.92 5.67
CA GLU A 65 4.77 -24.74 4.64
C GLU A 65 5.08 -23.26 4.41
N ARG A 66 4.06 -22.40 4.33
CA ARG A 66 4.24 -20.95 4.20
C ARG A 66 5.01 -20.36 5.39
N MET A 67 4.73 -20.82 6.60
CA MET A 67 5.40 -20.35 7.82
C MET A 67 6.85 -20.81 7.90
N GLU A 68 7.13 -22.08 7.57
CA GLU A 68 8.50 -22.61 7.51
C GLU A 68 9.33 -21.87 6.48
N ARG A 69 8.77 -21.61 5.29
CA ARG A 69 9.44 -20.82 4.26
C ARG A 69 9.72 -19.39 4.72
N SER A 70 8.76 -18.76 5.39
CA SER A 70 8.94 -17.43 5.99
C SER A 70 10.04 -17.43 7.06
N ARG A 71 10.16 -18.50 7.86
CA ARG A 71 11.21 -18.66 8.87
C ARG A 71 12.58 -18.85 8.21
N ALA A 72 12.68 -19.76 7.25
CA ALA A 72 13.90 -19.99 6.48
C ALA A 72 14.37 -18.72 5.74
N PHE A 73 13.44 -17.98 5.14
CA PHE A 73 13.74 -16.67 4.55
C PHE A 73 14.24 -15.68 5.60
N SER A 74 13.59 -15.59 6.76
CA SER A 74 14.00 -14.69 7.85
C SER A 74 15.38 -15.02 8.42
N GLU A 75 15.73 -16.31 8.47
CA GLU A 75 17.06 -16.78 8.84
C GLU A 75 18.09 -16.42 7.77
N ARG A 76 17.82 -16.70 6.49
CA ARG A 76 18.68 -16.27 5.38
C ARG A 76 18.88 -14.75 5.36
N MET A 77 17.83 -13.97 5.64
CA MET A 77 17.91 -12.50 5.72
C MET A 77 18.78 -12.00 6.87
N ARG A 78 18.70 -12.66 8.04
CA ARG A 78 19.55 -12.34 9.21
C ARG A 78 21.01 -12.71 8.97
N ASN A 79 21.25 -13.83 8.29
CA ASN A 79 22.58 -14.35 8.02
C ASN A 79 23.24 -13.75 6.78
N ALA A 80 22.51 -13.03 5.93
CA ALA A 80 23.05 -12.39 4.74
C ALA A 80 24.10 -11.32 5.11
N GLU A 81 25.28 -11.46 4.52
CA GLU A 81 26.48 -10.68 4.84
C GLU A 81 26.45 -9.30 4.16
N SER A 82 25.75 -9.20 3.03
CA SER A 82 25.67 -7.97 2.25
C SER A 82 24.24 -7.52 1.94
N MET A 83 24.10 -6.22 1.63
CA MET A 83 22.85 -5.67 1.11
C MET A 83 22.47 -6.29 -0.24
N GLU A 84 23.45 -6.68 -1.05
CA GLU A 84 23.20 -7.32 -2.34
C GLU A 84 22.60 -8.72 -2.20
N GLU A 85 23.13 -9.53 -1.29
CA GLU A 85 22.55 -10.84 -0.97
C GLU A 85 21.13 -10.70 -0.42
N ARG A 86 20.90 -9.71 0.45
CA ARG A 86 19.54 -9.40 0.94
C ARG A 86 18.61 -9.00 -0.20
N MET A 87 19.07 -8.24 -1.20
CA MET A 87 18.28 -7.91 -2.38
C MET A 87 17.94 -9.14 -3.20
N LYS A 88 18.92 -10.00 -3.48
CA LYS A 88 18.69 -11.28 -4.20
C LYS A 88 17.68 -12.16 -3.45
N LEU A 89 17.81 -12.28 -2.14
CA LEU A 89 16.85 -13.01 -1.30
C LEU A 89 15.45 -12.40 -1.36
N MET A 90 15.32 -11.07 -1.32
CA MET A 90 14.03 -10.39 -1.46
C MET A 90 13.43 -10.57 -2.86
N GLU A 91 14.24 -10.55 -3.91
CA GLU A 91 13.80 -10.82 -5.29
C GLU A 91 13.34 -12.26 -5.46
N GLU A 92 14.10 -13.22 -4.93
CA GLU A 92 13.73 -14.64 -4.88
C GLU A 92 12.39 -14.83 -4.15
N GLN A 93 12.24 -14.21 -2.97
CA GLN A 93 11.03 -14.27 -2.17
C GLN A 93 9.83 -13.65 -2.90
N ARG A 94 10.03 -12.55 -3.63
CA ARG A 94 8.99 -11.89 -4.44
C ARG A 94 8.61 -12.70 -5.65
N ALA A 95 9.59 -13.22 -6.39
CA ALA A 95 9.35 -14.09 -7.54
C ALA A 95 8.56 -15.33 -7.11
N TRP A 96 8.88 -15.87 -5.93
CA TRP A 96 8.11 -16.95 -5.34
C TRP A 96 6.69 -16.50 -4.97
N GLN A 97 6.51 -15.41 -4.23
CA GLN A 97 5.19 -14.89 -3.86
C GLN A 97 4.30 -14.62 -5.08
N HIS A 98 4.87 -13.98 -6.11
CA HIS A 98 4.19 -13.74 -7.38
C HIS A 98 3.78 -15.06 -8.04
N ARG A 99 4.71 -16.02 -8.15
CA ARG A 99 4.43 -17.33 -8.73
C ARG A 99 3.32 -18.04 -7.96
N GLN A 100 3.37 -18.06 -6.64
CA GLN A 100 2.35 -18.71 -5.82
C GLN A 100 1.00 -18.03 -5.93
N GLY A 101 0.94 -16.69 -5.89
CA GLY A 101 -0.32 -15.97 -6.04
C GLY A 101 -1.01 -16.27 -7.37
N VAL A 102 -0.23 -16.36 -8.46
CA VAL A 102 -0.77 -16.67 -9.79
C VAL A 102 -1.21 -18.15 -9.90
N GLU A 103 -0.45 -19.10 -9.33
CA GLU A 103 -0.85 -20.52 -9.33
C GLU A 103 -2.03 -20.79 -8.37
N GLU A 104 -2.14 -20.10 -7.24
CA GLU A 104 -3.29 -20.17 -6.35
C GLU A 104 -4.57 -19.67 -7.06
N LEU A 105 -4.45 -18.60 -7.86
CA LEU A 105 -5.56 -18.13 -8.70
C LEU A 105 -5.99 -19.19 -9.73
N LYS A 106 -5.06 -19.96 -10.31
CA LYS A 106 -5.41 -21.05 -11.22
C LYS A 106 -6.32 -22.08 -10.54
N GLU A 107 -5.95 -22.50 -9.33
CA GLU A 107 -6.73 -23.47 -8.54
C GLU A 107 -8.10 -22.91 -8.17
N GLN A 108 -8.16 -21.66 -7.70
CA GLN A 108 -9.43 -20.98 -7.36
C GLN A 108 -10.37 -20.81 -8.56
N LEU A 109 -9.81 -20.54 -9.74
CA LEU A 109 -10.57 -20.36 -10.98
C LEU A 109 -10.96 -21.68 -11.65
N GLY A 110 -10.41 -22.80 -11.20
CA GLY A 110 -10.64 -24.12 -11.79
C GLY A 110 -10.21 -24.21 -13.25
N ILE A 111 -9.17 -23.48 -13.65
CA ILE A 111 -8.69 -23.45 -15.03
C ILE A 111 -7.89 -24.73 -15.32
N SER A 112 -8.20 -25.39 -16.43
CA SER A 112 -7.50 -26.60 -16.83
C SER A 112 -6.05 -26.33 -17.24
N ASP A 113 -5.19 -27.36 -17.19
CA ASP A 113 -3.80 -27.25 -17.67
C ASP A 113 -3.69 -26.91 -19.17
N GLN A 114 -4.74 -27.17 -19.95
CA GLN A 114 -4.80 -26.84 -21.38
C GLN A 114 -5.11 -25.37 -21.63
N GLU A 115 -5.95 -24.75 -20.81
CA GLU A 115 -6.33 -23.33 -20.92
C GLU A 115 -5.31 -22.42 -20.22
N TRP A 116 -4.60 -22.95 -19.22
CA TRP A 116 -3.66 -22.19 -18.40
C TRP A 116 -2.59 -21.42 -19.20
N PRO A 117 -1.93 -21.99 -20.24
CA PRO A 117 -0.94 -21.26 -21.03
C PRO A 117 -1.51 -20.02 -21.75
N VAL A 118 -2.80 -20.01 -22.05
CA VAL A 118 -3.48 -18.90 -22.75
C VAL A 118 -3.91 -17.82 -21.76
N VAL A 119 -4.44 -18.22 -20.60
CA VAL A 119 -4.98 -17.30 -19.59
C VAL A 119 -3.89 -16.71 -18.69
N LYS A 120 -2.90 -17.51 -18.28
CA LYS A 120 -1.80 -17.11 -17.40
C LYS A 120 -1.15 -15.77 -17.78
N PRO A 121 -0.71 -15.52 -19.03
CA PRO A 121 -0.08 -14.25 -19.36
C PRO A 121 -1.00 -13.03 -19.19
N ARG A 122 -2.33 -13.21 -19.33
CA ARG A 122 -3.32 -12.13 -19.09
C ARG A 122 -3.51 -11.88 -17.61
N ILE A 123 -3.58 -12.94 -16.81
CA ILE A 123 -3.62 -12.83 -15.34
C ILE A 123 -2.36 -12.16 -14.82
N GLU A 124 -1.17 -12.61 -15.24
CA GLU A 124 0.11 -12.02 -14.84
C GLU A 124 0.21 -10.54 -15.22
N THR A 125 -0.28 -10.16 -16.40
CA THR A 125 -0.32 -8.75 -16.81
C THR A 125 -1.16 -7.91 -15.85
N VAL A 126 -2.40 -8.33 -15.56
CA VAL A 126 -3.28 -7.61 -14.63
C VAL A 126 -2.71 -7.62 -13.22
N TYR A 127 -2.22 -8.78 -12.75
CA TYR A 127 -1.64 -8.97 -11.43
C TYR A 127 -0.45 -8.02 -11.20
N ASN A 128 0.44 -7.88 -12.18
CA ASN A 128 1.59 -6.97 -12.10
C ASN A 128 1.20 -5.49 -12.12
N LEU A 129 0.13 -5.13 -12.86
CA LEU A 129 -0.39 -3.76 -12.87
C LEU A 129 -1.09 -3.40 -11.55
N VAL A 130 -1.76 -4.35 -10.90
CA VAL A 130 -2.42 -4.16 -9.60
C VAL A 130 -1.43 -4.21 -8.44
N HIS A 131 -0.44 -5.09 -8.52
CA HIS A 131 0.59 -5.30 -7.51
C HIS A 131 1.97 -4.92 -8.07
N PRO A 132 2.21 -3.63 -8.34
CA PRO A 132 3.49 -3.19 -8.86
C PRO A 132 4.58 -3.58 -7.86
N VAL A 133 5.70 -4.08 -8.39
CA VAL A 133 6.86 -4.49 -7.60
C VAL A 133 7.48 -3.24 -6.96
N VAL A 134 7.00 -2.87 -5.78
CA VAL A 134 7.57 -1.76 -4.99
C VAL A 134 8.92 -2.23 -4.49
N GLN A 135 10.01 -1.92 -5.18
CA GLN A 135 11.36 -2.26 -4.70
C GLN A 135 11.56 -1.62 -3.32
N MET A 136 11.68 -2.45 -2.29
CA MET A 136 12.08 -2.00 -0.95
C MET A 136 13.50 -1.43 -1.08
N ARG A 137 13.63 -0.11 -1.16
CA ARG A 137 14.93 0.54 -1.31
C ARG A 137 15.20 1.58 -0.24
N ARG A 138 16.30 1.29 0.47
CA ARG A 138 17.19 2.24 1.15
C ARG A 138 17.60 3.32 0.13
N GLY A 139 17.72 4.56 0.59
CA GLY A 139 17.78 5.79 -0.22
C GLY A 139 18.54 5.68 -1.56
N ASN A 140 17.93 6.25 -2.61
CA ASN A 140 18.40 6.37 -3.99
C ASN A 140 18.10 5.17 -4.92
N ALA A 141 16.88 4.62 -4.82
CA ALA A 141 16.35 3.77 -5.88
C ALA A 141 16.23 4.44 -7.22
N GLN A 142 16.33 3.75 -8.35
CA GLN A 142 15.71 4.22 -9.60
C GLN A 142 14.24 3.77 -9.58
N PRO A 143 13.29 4.58 -10.08
CA PRO A 143 11.88 4.21 -10.07
C PRO A 143 11.64 3.11 -11.11
N THR A 144 10.83 2.13 -10.76
CA THR A 144 10.55 1.00 -11.65
C THR A 144 9.39 1.29 -12.60
N THR A 145 8.57 2.30 -12.30
CA THR A 145 7.44 2.72 -13.13
C THR A 145 7.50 4.21 -13.50
N GLU A 146 6.85 4.58 -14.61
CA GLU A 146 6.74 5.98 -15.03
C GLU A 146 6.07 6.84 -13.94
N ILE A 147 5.04 6.31 -13.26
CA ILE A 147 4.37 6.98 -12.14
C ILE A 147 5.34 7.25 -11.00
N GLU A 148 6.14 6.26 -10.60
CA GLU A 148 7.12 6.44 -9.53
C GLU A 148 8.19 7.47 -9.90
N GLN A 149 8.65 7.50 -11.16
CA GLN A 149 9.60 8.50 -11.64
C GLN A 149 8.99 9.90 -11.56
N ARG A 150 7.80 10.10 -12.14
CA ARG A 150 7.14 11.42 -12.09
C ARG A 150 6.81 11.83 -10.65
N SER A 151 6.45 10.89 -9.78
CA SER A 151 6.22 11.14 -8.36
C SER A 151 7.49 11.62 -7.64
N ARG A 152 8.63 10.99 -7.94
CA ARG A 152 9.91 11.38 -7.38
C ARG A 152 10.32 12.76 -7.85
N ASP A 153 10.30 13.01 -9.15
CA ASP A 153 10.66 14.30 -9.73
C ASP A 153 9.84 15.43 -9.10
N LEU A 154 8.53 15.21 -8.93
CA LEU A 154 7.65 16.17 -8.28
C LEU A 154 8.01 16.35 -6.80
N ARG A 155 8.25 15.25 -6.06
CA ARG A 155 8.63 15.31 -4.64
C ARG A 155 9.96 16.01 -4.45
N GLU A 156 10.93 15.79 -5.32
CA GLU A 156 12.23 16.44 -5.30
C GLU A 156 12.12 17.94 -5.57
N LEU A 157 11.36 18.33 -6.59
CA LEU A 157 11.09 19.75 -6.86
C LEU A 157 10.40 20.44 -5.68
N LEU A 158 9.44 19.77 -5.03
CA LEU A 158 8.72 20.30 -3.88
C LEU A 158 9.57 20.39 -2.60
N ARG A 159 10.78 19.80 -2.57
CA ARG A 159 11.73 20.03 -1.46
C ARG A 159 12.41 21.40 -1.55
N ASP A 160 12.46 21.99 -2.74
CA ASP A 160 12.89 23.36 -2.93
C ASP A 160 11.70 24.30 -2.75
N GLU A 161 11.66 25.00 -1.62
CA GLU A 161 10.59 25.97 -1.31
C GLU A 161 10.56 27.16 -2.27
N LYS A 162 11.63 27.38 -3.06
CA LYS A 162 11.74 28.46 -4.05
C LYS A 162 11.46 27.98 -5.47
N ALA A 163 11.06 26.72 -5.65
CA ALA A 163 10.74 26.18 -6.97
C ALA A 163 9.68 27.03 -7.67
N PRO A 164 9.90 27.43 -8.93
CA PRO A 164 8.97 28.29 -9.65
C PRO A 164 7.65 27.54 -9.94
N ALA A 165 6.54 28.26 -9.81
CA ALA A 165 5.19 27.70 -9.95
C ALA A 165 4.98 26.96 -11.29
N ASP A 166 5.59 27.44 -12.37
CA ASP A 166 5.49 26.82 -13.70
C ASP A 166 6.15 25.43 -13.74
N GLN A 167 7.28 25.22 -13.06
CA GLN A 167 7.93 23.91 -12.99
C GLN A 167 7.09 22.93 -12.16
N ILE A 168 6.50 23.40 -11.05
CA ILE A 168 5.59 22.59 -10.22
C ILE A 168 4.38 22.15 -11.05
N LYS A 169 3.77 23.09 -11.78
CA LYS A 169 2.64 22.80 -12.67
C LYS A 169 2.99 21.79 -13.75
N ALA A 170 4.17 21.92 -14.38
CA ALA A 170 4.64 20.99 -15.40
C ALA A 170 4.82 19.56 -14.84
N LYS A 171 5.55 19.39 -13.72
CA LYS A 171 5.77 18.08 -13.09
C LYS A 171 4.47 17.46 -12.58
N LEU A 172 3.57 18.25 -12.01
CA LEU A 172 2.25 17.79 -11.57
C LEU A 172 1.40 17.29 -12.75
N THR A 173 1.42 18.00 -13.87
CA THR A 173 0.71 17.58 -15.09
C THR A 173 1.26 16.26 -15.62
N ALA A 174 2.60 16.11 -15.67
CA ALA A 174 3.25 14.87 -16.08
C ALA A 174 2.91 13.69 -15.14
N TYR A 175 2.89 13.92 -13.83
CA TYR A 175 2.49 12.89 -12.86
C TYR A 175 1.03 12.44 -13.05
N ARG A 176 0.11 13.38 -13.27
CA ARG A 176 -1.30 13.07 -13.56
C ARG A 176 -1.46 12.29 -14.86
N ALA A 177 -0.76 12.69 -15.92
CA ALA A 177 -0.78 11.98 -17.19
C ALA A 177 -0.24 10.54 -17.07
N ALA A 178 0.82 10.32 -16.29
CA ALA A 178 1.34 8.98 -16.02
C ALA A 178 0.33 8.10 -15.27
N LYS A 179 -0.41 8.66 -14.30
CA LYS A 179 -1.48 7.94 -13.61
C LYS A 179 -2.61 7.55 -14.56
N GLU A 180 -3.03 8.47 -15.42
CA GLU A 180 -4.08 8.22 -16.40
C GLU A 180 -3.68 7.11 -17.38
N LYS A 181 -2.45 7.16 -17.89
CA LYS A 181 -1.92 6.12 -18.79
C LYS A 181 -1.94 4.73 -18.14
N ALA A 182 -1.45 4.61 -16.90
CA ALA A 182 -1.47 3.32 -16.20
C ALA A 182 -2.90 2.83 -15.92
N ALA A 183 -3.84 3.74 -15.62
CA ALA A 183 -5.25 3.38 -15.46
C ALA A 183 -5.83 2.82 -16.78
N GLN A 184 -5.52 3.45 -17.92
CA GLN A 184 -5.95 2.97 -19.24
C GLN A 184 -5.33 1.62 -19.59
N GLU A 185 -4.05 1.40 -19.28
CA GLU A 185 -3.39 0.11 -19.46
C GLU A 185 -4.05 -0.98 -18.61
N LEU A 186 -4.37 -0.70 -17.35
CA LEU A 186 -5.08 -1.61 -16.47
C LEU A 186 -6.49 -1.93 -17.00
N ILE A 187 -7.24 -0.93 -17.45
CA ILE A 187 -8.57 -1.14 -18.05
C ILE A 187 -8.48 -2.07 -19.27
N ARG A 188 -7.53 -1.84 -20.16
CA ARG A 188 -7.32 -2.68 -21.37
C ARG A 188 -6.91 -4.11 -21.00
N ALA A 189 -6.04 -4.26 -20.01
CA ALA A 189 -5.61 -5.57 -19.52
C ALA A 189 -6.78 -6.36 -18.90
N ARG A 190 -7.59 -5.71 -18.06
CA ARG A 190 -8.79 -6.29 -17.47
C ARG A 190 -9.82 -6.70 -18.53
N GLN A 191 -10.09 -5.84 -19.51
CA GLN A 191 -10.98 -6.17 -20.63
C GLN A 191 -10.49 -7.38 -21.43
N SER A 192 -9.18 -7.46 -21.67
CA SER A 192 -8.58 -8.59 -22.38
C SER A 192 -8.70 -9.90 -21.58
N LEU A 193 -8.60 -9.83 -20.25
CA LEU A 193 -8.79 -10.97 -19.36
C LEU A 193 -10.27 -11.42 -19.33
N ARG A 194 -11.22 -10.50 -19.19
CA ARG A 194 -12.67 -10.81 -19.19
C ARG A 194 -13.13 -11.60 -20.40
N ARG A 195 -12.62 -11.27 -21.60
CA ARG A 195 -12.97 -11.98 -22.86
C ARG A 195 -12.65 -13.49 -22.84
N LEU A 196 -11.77 -13.93 -21.93
CA LEU A 196 -11.35 -15.33 -21.80
C LEU A 196 -11.97 -16.02 -20.59
N MET A 197 -12.72 -15.30 -19.75
CA MET A 197 -13.22 -15.81 -18.48
C MET A 197 -14.72 -16.06 -18.54
N THR A 198 -15.16 -17.06 -17.78
CA THR A 198 -16.57 -17.27 -17.48
C THR A 198 -17.04 -16.31 -16.38
N LEU A 199 -18.34 -16.06 -16.28
CA LEU A 199 -18.91 -15.18 -15.24
C LEU A 199 -18.52 -15.61 -13.81
N ARG A 200 -18.41 -16.92 -13.56
CA ARG A 200 -17.96 -17.45 -12.26
C ARG A 200 -16.50 -17.07 -11.98
N GLN A 201 -15.63 -17.23 -12.98
CA GLN A 201 -14.21 -16.88 -12.88
C GLN A 201 -14.03 -15.37 -12.71
N GLU A 202 -14.81 -14.56 -13.42
CA GLU A 202 -14.82 -13.11 -13.24
C GLU A 202 -15.17 -12.73 -11.79
N ALA A 203 -16.21 -13.33 -11.22
CA ALA A 203 -16.58 -13.07 -9.82
C ALA A 203 -15.45 -13.41 -8.84
N VAL A 204 -14.74 -14.53 -9.05
CA VAL A 204 -13.56 -14.89 -8.25
C VAL A 204 -12.44 -13.84 -8.40
N LEU A 205 -12.19 -13.36 -9.62
CA LEU A 205 -11.17 -12.33 -9.86
C LEU A 205 -11.54 -10.96 -9.27
N VAL A 206 -12.84 -10.61 -9.20
CA VAL A 206 -13.33 -9.41 -8.52
C VAL A 206 -13.11 -9.53 -7.00
N LEU A 207 -13.42 -10.68 -6.41
CA LEU A 207 -13.18 -10.93 -4.97
C LEU A 207 -11.69 -10.86 -4.61
N ASN A 208 -10.81 -11.25 -5.52
CA ASN A 208 -9.36 -11.13 -5.37
C ASN A 208 -8.80 -9.73 -5.70
N GLY A 209 -9.65 -8.78 -6.13
CA GLY A 209 -9.25 -7.40 -6.46
C GLY A 209 -8.48 -7.25 -7.79
N LEU A 210 -8.45 -8.28 -8.63
CA LEU A 210 -7.81 -8.22 -9.95
C LEU A 210 -8.73 -7.57 -10.99
N LEU A 211 -10.03 -7.84 -10.92
CA LEU A 211 -11.07 -7.20 -11.72
C LEU A 211 -11.90 -6.23 -10.87
N ASP A 212 -12.58 -5.32 -11.55
CA ASP A 212 -13.65 -4.45 -11.03
C ASP A 212 -15.04 -4.96 -11.42
#